data_AF-A0A818WEN3-F1
#
_entry.id   AF-A0A818WEN3-F1
#
_cell.length_a   1.000
_cell.length_b   1.000
_cell.length_c   1.000
_cell.angle_alpha   90.00
_cell.angle_beta   90.00
_cell.angle_gamma   90.00
#
_symmetry.space_group_name_H-M   'P 1'
#
loop_
_entity.id
_entity.type
_entity.pdbx_description
1 polymer ?
#
loop_
_entity_poly.entity_id
_entity_poly.type
_entity_poly.pdbx_seq_one_letter_code
_entity_poly.pdbx_strand_id
1 'polypeptide(L)'
;MFIKTSKNHNDKTVDWPLYFTSIILKDVNTVGSPLKCFCGRTYRGLTITQHDLSLYKVNSLVIQKTFSSSSKLRSMAETFAKQPESGRMPALFIFIMDVTNTLCIDLAGISEYPNEEEVLILPLSIFMVTKIDQTKPNGYIEIELKAFTSEELLESTISQMFSMATPINLIESTANYLDHLSVTILRKRTPHQNLFDNSLNQSDDNDGNSDETEHINQNNNNGEKQNGIEQCCRQLI
;
A
#
# COMPACT_ATOMS: atom_id res chain seq x y z
N MET A 1 10.43 -6.01 17.92
CA MET A 1 11.34 -4.96 18.45
C MET A 1 10.49 -3.94 19.17
N PHE A 2 10.53 -3.87 20.50
CA PHE A 2 9.75 -2.92 21.29
C PHE A 2 10.68 -1.79 21.75
N ILE A 3 10.50 -0.59 21.21
CA ILE A 3 11.21 0.60 21.66
C ILE A 3 10.46 1.15 22.88
N LYS A 4 11.06 1.05 24.07
CA LYS A 4 10.58 1.77 25.25
C LYS A 4 10.96 3.24 25.09
N THR A 5 10.02 4.09 24.71
CA THR A 5 10.21 5.54 24.74
C THR A 5 9.98 6.05 26.16
N SER A 6 11.04 6.64 26.74
CA SER A 6 11.02 7.31 28.04
C SER A 6 10.03 8.48 28.02
N LYS A 7 9.17 8.58 29.05
CA LYS A 7 8.17 9.63 29.19
C LYS A 7 8.85 10.92 29.69
N ASN A 8 9.15 11.83 28.78
CA ASN A 8 9.38 13.22 29.14
C ASN A 8 8.20 14.05 28.63
N HIS A 9 7.44 14.66 29.54
CA HIS A 9 6.08 15.16 29.30
C HIS A 9 6.00 16.46 28.47
N ASN A 10 7.14 16.99 28.01
CA ASN A 10 7.22 18.20 27.17
C ASN A 10 7.88 17.96 25.81
N ASP A 11 8.24 16.72 25.48
CA ASP A 11 8.79 16.42 24.16
C ASP A 11 7.63 16.24 23.19
N LYS A 12 7.50 17.14 22.20
CA LYS A 12 6.61 16.94 21.07
C LYS A 12 7.17 15.76 20.28
N THR A 13 6.86 14.55 20.73
CA THR A 13 7.35 13.32 20.11
C THR A 13 6.88 13.32 18.67
N VAL A 14 7.80 13.64 17.76
CA VAL A 14 7.58 13.54 16.33
C VAL A 14 7.15 12.11 16.05
N ASP A 15 6.00 11.94 15.42
CA ASP A 15 5.54 10.64 14.97
C ASP A 15 6.46 10.19 13.82
N TRP A 16 7.56 9.54 14.21
CA TRP A 16 8.63 9.13 13.32
C TRP A 16 8.12 8.35 12.10
N PRO A 17 7.21 7.37 12.23
CA PRO A 17 6.57 6.72 11.09
C PRO A 17 5.99 7.69 10.04
N LEU A 18 5.24 8.71 10.47
CA LEU A 18 4.66 9.69 9.57
C LEU A 18 5.74 10.57 8.92
N TYR A 19 6.73 11.00 9.70
CA TYR A 19 7.84 11.81 9.20
C TYR A 19 8.61 11.09 8.09
N PHE A 20 9.06 9.86 8.33
CA PHE A 20 9.79 9.07 7.34
C PHE A 20 8.94 8.72 6.12
N THR A 21 7.68 8.36 6.32
CA THR A 21 6.77 8.09 5.21
C THR A 21 6.63 9.32 4.31
N SER A 22 6.55 10.53 4.89
CA SER A 22 6.46 11.76 4.12
C SER A 22 7.72 12.06 3.30
N ILE A 23 8.91 11.72 3.81
CA ILE A 23 10.17 11.89 3.07
C ILE A 23 10.20 10.95 1.89
N ILE A 24 9.94 9.65 2.14
CA ILE A 24 9.90 8.65 1.08
C ILE A 24 8.89 9.09 0.02
N LEU A 25 7.65 9.40 0.40
CA LEU A 25 6.62 9.83 -0.56
C LEU A 25 6.96 11.13 -1.31
N LYS A 26 7.74 12.04 -0.72
CA LYS A 26 8.20 13.26 -1.41
C LYS A 26 9.29 12.94 -2.42
N ASP A 27 10.30 12.17 -2.03
CA ASP A 27 11.44 11.81 -2.87
C ASP A 27 11.00 10.90 -4.04
N VAL A 28 10.01 10.05 -3.78
CA VAL A 28 9.36 9.21 -4.78
C VAL A 28 8.74 10.00 -5.94
N ASN A 29 8.31 11.23 -5.69
CA ASN A 29 7.70 12.10 -6.69
C ASN A 29 8.72 13.04 -7.38
N THR A 30 9.98 13.08 -6.91
CA THR A 30 10.99 14.02 -7.42
C THR A 30 12.14 13.34 -8.18
N VAL A 31 12.42 12.06 -7.94
CA VAL A 31 13.41 11.30 -8.72
C VAL A 31 12.74 10.83 -10.02
N GLY A 32 13.42 10.96 -11.17
CA GLY A 32 12.91 10.84 -12.56
C GLY A 32 12.27 9.52 -13.00
N SER A 33 11.79 8.69 -12.07
CA SER A 33 10.92 7.55 -12.28
C SER A 33 9.98 7.47 -11.07
N PRO A 34 8.71 7.89 -11.18
CA PRO A 34 7.79 7.85 -10.04
C PRO A 34 7.68 6.40 -9.55
N LEU A 35 7.90 6.16 -8.25
CA LEU A 35 7.68 4.81 -7.73
C LEU A 35 6.22 4.44 -7.93
N LYS A 36 6.02 3.24 -8.47
CA LYS A 36 4.68 2.76 -8.79
C LYS A 36 4.05 2.22 -7.52
N CYS A 37 2.83 2.69 -7.23
CA CYS A 37 1.98 2.03 -6.25
C CYS A 37 1.76 0.59 -6.69
N PHE A 38 1.88 -0.35 -5.76
CA PHE A 38 1.68 -1.76 -6.02
C PHE A 38 0.23 -2.16 -5.73
N CYS A 39 -0.42 -2.81 -6.71
CA CYS A 39 -1.69 -3.51 -6.54
C CYS A 39 -1.50 -5.00 -6.84
N GLY A 40 -2.24 -5.86 -6.15
CA GLY A 40 -2.14 -7.31 -6.28
C GLY A 40 -1.67 -7.99 -4.99
N ARG A 41 -1.06 -9.17 -5.14
CA ARG A 41 -0.69 -10.03 -4.00
C ARG A 41 0.80 -9.96 -3.72
N THR A 42 1.16 -9.75 -2.45
CA THR A 42 2.54 -9.81 -1.97
C THR A 42 2.63 -10.69 -0.72
N TYR A 43 3.81 -11.23 -0.45
CA TYR A 43 4.05 -12.25 0.55
C TYR A 43 5.15 -11.81 1.52
N ARG A 44 4.96 -12.05 2.81
CA ARG A 44 6.00 -11.85 3.83
C ARG A 44 6.15 -13.10 4.67
N GLY A 45 7.35 -13.66 4.65
CA GLY A 45 7.71 -14.72 5.58
C GLY A 45 8.23 -14.15 6.89
N LEU A 46 7.82 -14.77 8.00
CA LEU A 46 8.32 -14.46 9.33
C LEU A 46 8.10 -15.66 10.26
N THR A 47 8.69 -15.60 11.44
CA THR A 47 8.37 -16.52 12.54
C THR A 47 7.38 -15.82 13.48
N ILE A 48 6.42 -16.55 14.07
CA ILE A 48 5.40 -15.99 14.97
C ILE A 48 5.29 -16.84 16.24
N THR A 49 5.07 -16.20 17.40
CA THR A 49 4.76 -16.95 18.63
C THR A 49 3.30 -17.38 18.63
N GLN A 50 2.96 -18.42 19.42
CA GLN A 50 1.56 -18.80 19.64
C GLN A 50 0.73 -17.65 20.21
N HIS A 51 1.33 -16.82 21.07
CA HIS A 51 0.66 -15.65 21.65
C HIS A 51 0.31 -14.62 20.57
N ASP A 52 1.28 -14.22 19.75
CA ASP A 52 1.06 -13.26 18.67
C ASP A 52 0.03 -13.79 17.67
N LEU A 53 0.09 -15.08 17.33
CA LEU A 53 -0.88 -15.73 16.45
C LEU A 53 -2.31 -15.62 16.98
N SER A 54 -2.51 -15.77 18.29
CA SER A 54 -3.83 -15.71 18.92
C SER A 54 -4.51 -14.33 18.82
N LEU A 55 -3.73 -13.28 18.51
CA LEU A 55 -4.25 -11.94 18.28
C LEU A 55 -4.90 -11.78 16.90
N TYR A 56 -4.56 -12.65 15.94
CA TYR A 56 -5.17 -12.65 14.61
C TYR A 56 -6.48 -13.42 14.63
N LYS A 57 -7.56 -12.75 14.20
CA LYS A 57 -8.89 -13.36 14.06
C LYS A 57 -9.48 -12.99 12.72
N VAL A 58 -10.16 -13.93 12.06
CA VAL A 58 -10.90 -13.61 10.83
C VAL A 58 -11.88 -12.46 11.11
N ASN A 59 -11.96 -11.51 10.18
CA ASN A 59 -12.69 -10.23 10.25
C ASN A 59 -12.14 -9.21 11.27
N SER A 60 -10.97 -9.44 11.87
CA SER A 60 -10.29 -8.41 12.67
C SER A 60 -9.41 -7.51 11.80
N LEU A 61 -9.21 -6.27 12.25
CA LEU A 61 -8.32 -5.31 11.63
C LEU A 61 -6.92 -5.35 12.26
N VAL A 62 -5.91 -5.31 11.40
CA VAL A 62 -4.49 -5.27 11.74
C VAL A 62 -3.91 -3.98 11.20
N ILE A 63 -3.19 -3.25 12.04
CA ILE A 63 -2.51 -2.01 11.64
C ILE A 63 -1.02 -2.27 11.56
N GLN A 64 -0.45 -2.02 10.39
CA GLN A 64 0.98 -2.12 10.14
C GLN A 64 1.68 -0.90 10.74
N LYS A 65 2.35 -1.06 11.89
CA LYS A 65 2.93 0.09 12.63
C LYS A 65 4.27 0.59 12.08
N THR A 66 4.97 -0.24 11.32
CA THR A 66 6.31 0.04 10.79
C THR A 66 6.34 -0.23 9.31
N PHE A 67 7.42 0.16 8.63
CA PHE A 67 7.66 -0.37 7.29
C PHE A 67 7.69 -1.90 7.31
N SER A 68 7.15 -2.49 6.25
CA SER A 68 7.12 -3.93 6.07
C SER A 68 7.57 -4.27 4.66
N SER A 69 8.74 -4.88 4.56
CA SER A 69 9.20 -5.50 3.32
C SER A 69 8.43 -6.79 3.06
N SER A 70 8.11 -7.01 1.80
CA SER A 70 7.39 -8.17 1.27
C SER A 70 7.86 -8.43 -0.17
N SER A 71 7.52 -9.59 -0.74
CA SER A 71 7.91 -9.96 -2.10
C SER A 71 6.69 -10.42 -2.88
N LYS A 72 6.63 -10.08 -4.18
CA LYS A 72 5.65 -10.67 -5.11
C LYS A 72 5.87 -12.17 -5.30
N LEU A 73 7.09 -12.65 -5.06
CA LEU A 73 7.47 -14.05 -5.17
C LEU A 73 7.26 -14.77 -3.84
N ARG A 74 6.25 -15.65 -3.81
CA ARG A 74 5.96 -16.49 -2.65
C ARG A 74 7.18 -17.30 -2.19
N SER A 75 7.92 -17.86 -3.13
CA SER A 75 9.14 -18.65 -2.84
C SER A 75 10.18 -17.83 -2.09
N MET A 76 10.32 -16.53 -2.39
CA MET A 76 11.23 -15.66 -1.68
C MET A 76 10.78 -15.41 -0.25
N ALA A 77 9.51 -15.07 -0.04
CA ALA A 77 8.94 -14.92 1.29
C ALA A 77 9.11 -16.19 2.14
N GLU A 78 8.91 -17.38 1.56
CA GLU A 78 9.08 -18.65 2.27
C GLU A 78 10.49 -18.87 2.82
N THR A 79 11.54 -18.30 2.19
CA THR A 79 12.91 -18.39 2.70
C THR A 79 13.09 -17.67 4.04
N PHE A 80 12.45 -16.51 4.21
CA PHE A 80 12.47 -15.74 5.46
C PHE A 80 11.67 -16.41 6.58
N ALA A 81 10.62 -17.16 6.24
CA ALA A 81 9.83 -17.90 7.22
C ALA A 81 10.53 -19.17 7.75
N LYS A 82 11.49 -19.75 7.00
CA LYS A 82 12.20 -20.99 7.38
C LYS A 82 13.32 -20.78 8.39
N GLN A 83 13.59 -19.55 8.83
CA GLN A 83 14.66 -19.29 9.79
C GLN A 83 14.30 -19.92 11.14
N PRO A 84 15.10 -20.88 11.65
CA PRO A 84 14.78 -21.58 12.88
C PRO A 84 14.86 -20.62 14.06
N GLU A 85 13.75 -20.48 14.79
CA GLU A 85 13.70 -19.69 16.02
C GLU A 85 12.91 -20.45 17.09
N SER A 86 13.55 -20.70 18.23
CA SER A 86 12.96 -21.50 19.30
C SER A 86 11.66 -20.89 19.82
N GLY A 87 10.62 -21.70 19.98
CA GLY A 87 9.31 -21.26 20.48
C GLY A 87 8.49 -20.44 19.48
N ARG A 88 8.88 -20.40 18.20
CA ARG A 88 8.14 -19.73 17.13
C ARG A 88 7.84 -20.68 15.99
N MET A 89 6.76 -20.39 15.29
CA MET A 89 6.27 -21.16 14.16
C MET A 89 6.49 -20.36 12.89
N PRO A 90 6.81 -21.00 11.76
CA PRO A 90 6.94 -20.31 10.49
C PRO A 90 5.57 -19.84 10.01
N ALA A 91 5.47 -18.59 9.59
CA ALA A 91 4.24 -17.97 9.12
C ALA A 91 4.46 -17.26 7.79
N LEU A 92 3.44 -17.30 6.95
CA LEU A 92 3.40 -16.61 5.67
C LEU A 92 2.21 -15.65 5.65
N PHE A 93 2.51 -14.37 5.63
CA PHE A 93 1.51 -13.32 5.54
C PHE A 93 1.27 -13.04 4.06
N ILE A 94 0.01 -13.13 3.64
CA ILE A 94 -0.42 -12.93 2.26
C ILE A 94 -1.21 -11.64 2.22
N PHE A 95 -0.62 -10.57 1.71
CA PHE A 95 -1.30 -9.29 1.59
C PHE A 95 -1.95 -9.17 0.22
N ILE A 96 -3.20 -8.74 0.20
CA ILE A 96 -3.99 -8.49 -1.01
C ILE A 96 -4.27 -6.99 -1.08
N MET A 97 -3.58 -6.31 -1.98
CA MET A 97 -3.71 -4.88 -2.24
C MET A 97 -4.67 -4.64 -3.39
N ASP A 98 -5.61 -3.70 -3.22
CA ASP A 98 -6.43 -3.19 -4.31
C ASP A 98 -5.77 -1.97 -4.99
N VAL A 99 -6.39 -1.49 -6.06
CA VAL A 99 -5.91 -0.34 -6.84
C VAL A 99 -6.05 0.99 -6.10
N THR A 100 -6.83 1.04 -5.03
CA THR A 100 -7.05 2.27 -4.23
C THR A 100 -6.02 2.40 -3.11
N ASN A 101 -5.29 1.33 -2.79
CA ASN A 101 -4.26 1.34 -1.77
C ASN A 101 -2.96 1.97 -2.29
N THR A 102 -2.72 3.21 -1.88
CA THR A 102 -1.48 3.95 -2.19
C THR A 102 -0.37 3.72 -1.17
N LEU A 103 -0.56 2.83 -0.20
CA LEU A 103 0.36 2.58 0.92
C LEU A 103 1.30 1.40 0.66
N CYS A 104 1.39 0.95 -0.58
CA CYS A 104 2.27 -0.13 -1.01
C CYS A 104 3.05 0.31 -2.24
N ILE A 105 4.37 0.17 -2.20
CA ILE A 105 5.28 0.68 -3.21
C ILE A 105 6.05 -0.48 -3.82
N ASP A 106 6.06 -0.56 -5.15
CA ASP A 106 6.90 -1.49 -5.89
C ASP A 106 8.34 -0.98 -5.93
N LEU A 107 9.27 -1.72 -5.32
CA LEU A 107 10.69 -1.36 -5.26
C LEU A 107 11.55 -2.12 -6.28
N ALA A 108 10.97 -3.05 -7.06
CA ALA A 108 11.75 -3.92 -7.95
C ALA A 108 12.64 -3.14 -8.94
N GLY A 109 12.19 -1.97 -9.40
CA GLY A 109 12.94 -1.15 -10.36
C GLY A 109 14.09 -0.34 -9.78
N ILE A 110 14.17 -0.20 -8.45
CA ILE A 110 15.20 0.62 -7.77
C ILE A 110 15.96 -0.14 -6.67
N SER A 111 15.56 -1.37 -6.38
CA SER A 111 16.20 -2.21 -5.37
C SER A 111 17.58 -2.68 -5.83
N GLU A 112 18.51 -2.81 -4.89
CA GLU A 112 19.80 -3.49 -5.09
C GLU A 112 19.60 -4.98 -5.46
N TYR A 113 18.46 -5.55 -5.04
CA TYR A 113 18.08 -6.95 -5.27
C TYR A 113 16.79 -7.04 -6.09
N PRO A 114 16.80 -6.68 -7.39
CA PRO A 114 15.58 -6.60 -8.21
C PRO A 114 14.86 -7.96 -8.34
N ASN A 115 15.61 -9.07 -8.26
CA ASN A 115 15.08 -10.43 -8.32
C ASN A 115 14.23 -10.82 -7.10
N GLU A 116 14.29 -10.05 -6.01
CA GLU A 116 13.41 -10.27 -4.85
C GLU A 116 11.99 -9.73 -5.11
N GLU A 117 11.77 -8.95 -6.17
CA GLU A 117 10.50 -8.30 -6.50
C GLU A 117 9.86 -7.65 -5.27
N GLU A 118 10.67 -6.85 -4.56
CA GLU A 118 10.30 -6.28 -3.28
C GLU A 118 9.13 -5.30 -3.42
N VAL A 119 8.18 -5.42 -2.49
CA VAL A 119 7.08 -4.48 -2.26
C VAL A 119 7.18 -3.96 -0.83
N LEU A 120 7.28 -2.65 -0.70
CA LEU A 120 7.31 -1.95 0.58
C LEU A 120 5.90 -1.56 1.01
N ILE A 121 5.45 -2.09 2.14
CA ILE A 121 4.20 -1.70 2.79
C ILE A 121 4.51 -0.59 3.79
N LEU A 122 3.83 0.54 3.66
CA LEU A 122 4.04 1.72 4.49
C LEU A 122 3.38 1.57 5.87
N PRO A 123 3.91 2.27 6.89
CA PRO A 123 3.25 2.40 8.19
C PRO A 123 1.82 2.91 8.06
N LEU A 124 1.00 2.56 9.06
CA LEU A 124 -0.42 2.87 9.20
C LEU A 124 -1.33 2.25 8.14
N SER A 125 -0.80 1.37 7.29
CA SER A 125 -1.63 0.51 6.43
C SER A 125 -2.54 -0.38 7.29
N ILE A 126 -3.82 -0.41 6.95
CA ILE A 126 -4.84 -1.20 7.65
C ILE A 126 -5.21 -2.39 6.78
N PHE A 127 -5.28 -3.56 7.42
CA PHE A 127 -5.63 -4.82 6.77
C PHE A 127 -6.71 -5.55 7.54
N MET A 128 -7.65 -6.16 6.83
CA MET A 128 -8.60 -7.11 7.39
C MET A 128 -8.06 -8.52 7.24
N VAL A 129 -8.07 -9.30 8.32
CA VAL A 129 -7.75 -10.73 8.26
C VAL A 129 -8.91 -11.46 7.60
N THR A 130 -8.72 -11.99 6.40
CA THR A 130 -9.77 -12.70 5.64
C THR A 130 -9.69 -14.21 5.86
N LYS A 131 -8.51 -14.75 6.13
CA LYS A 131 -8.30 -16.19 6.29
C LYS A 131 -7.09 -16.50 7.17
N ILE A 132 -7.21 -17.58 7.95
CA ILE A 132 -6.09 -18.19 8.69
C ILE A 132 -6.10 -19.68 8.37
N ASP A 133 -5.00 -20.22 7.84
CA ASP A 133 -4.85 -21.64 7.52
C ASP A 133 -3.62 -22.22 8.24
N GLN A 134 -3.86 -23.11 9.19
CA GLN A 134 -2.83 -23.82 9.97
C GLN A 134 -2.67 -25.28 9.53
N THR A 135 -3.37 -25.69 8.46
CA THR A 135 -3.48 -27.10 8.05
C THR A 135 -2.48 -27.48 6.95
N LYS A 136 -1.64 -26.54 6.51
CA LYS A 136 -0.75 -26.77 5.38
C LYS A 136 0.31 -27.82 5.69
N PRO A 137 0.55 -28.78 4.79
CA PRO A 137 1.54 -29.84 4.99
C PRO A 137 2.99 -29.33 5.01
N ASN A 138 3.23 -28.12 4.49
CA ASN A 138 4.54 -27.47 4.54
C ASN A 138 4.87 -26.84 5.91
N GLY A 139 3.96 -26.93 6.88
CA GLY A 139 4.15 -26.45 8.24
C GLY A 139 3.99 -24.93 8.42
N TYR A 140 3.65 -24.19 7.37
CA TYR A 140 3.38 -22.76 7.49
C TYR A 140 1.98 -22.49 8.02
N ILE A 141 1.91 -21.44 8.85
CA ILE A 141 0.66 -20.77 9.15
C ILE A 141 0.47 -19.67 8.10
N GLU A 142 -0.56 -19.80 7.26
CA GLU A 142 -0.90 -18.77 6.29
C GLU A 142 -1.95 -17.82 6.86
N ILE A 143 -1.65 -16.52 6.84
CA ILE A 143 -2.58 -15.46 7.26
C ILE A 143 -2.82 -14.55 6.06
N GLU A 144 -4.05 -14.52 5.56
CA GLU A 144 -4.45 -13.64 4.47
C GLU A 144 -5.00 -12.33 5.01
N LEU A 145 -4.48 -11.23 4.46
CA LEU A 145 -4.68 -9.85 4.88
C LEU A 145 -5.12 -9.04 3.66
N LYS A 146 -6.38 -8.63 3.61
CA LYS A 146 -6.87 -7.75 2.55
C LYS A 146 -6.70 -6.31 2.97
N ALA A 147 -6.18 -5.46 2.08
CA ALA A 147 -6.18 -4.01 2.26
C ALA A 147 -7.58 -3.54 2.68
N PHE A 148 -7.61 -2.65 3.67
CA PHE A 148 -8.83 -2.09 4.21
C PHE A 148 -8.73 -0.56 4.14
N THR A 149 -9.64 0.05 3.39
CA THR A 149 -9.63 1.48 3.10
C THR A 149 -10.25 2.29 4.25
N SER A 150 -9.96 3.59 4.28
CA SER A 150 -10.61 4.51 5.21
C SER A 150 -12.12 4.63 4.96
N GLU A 151 -12.55 4.44 3.71
CA GLU A 151 -13.96 4.43 3.31
C GLU A 151 -14.67 3.22 3.93
N GLU A 152 -14.11 2.01 3.77
CA GLU A 152 -14.64 0.79 4.40
C GLU A 152 -14.62 0.89 5.94
N LEU A 153 -13.62 1.57 6.52
CA LEU A 153 -13.57 1.83 7.97
C LEU A 153 -14.70 2.77 8.43
N LEU A 154 -14.97 3.82 7.65
CA LEU A 154 -16.06 4.75 7.94
C LEU A 154 -17.41 4.03 7.85
N GLU A 155 -17.64 3.25 6.79
CA GLU A 155 -18.86 2.45 6.62
C GLU A 155 -19.07 1.46 7.76
N SER A 156 -18.02 0.74 8.16
CA SER A 156 -18.06 -0.19 9.28
C SER A 156 -18.40 0.52 10.60
N THR A 157 -17.80 1.69 10.84
CA THR A 157 -18.07 2.50 12.04
C THR A 157 -19.51 2.99 12.07
N ILE A 158 -20.00 3.52 10.94
CA ILE A 158 -21.38 3.99 10.79
C ILE A 158 -22.37 2.85 11.04
N SER A 159 -22.13 1.68 10.43
CA SER A 159 -22.96 0.48 10.61
C SER A 159 -23.03 0.04 12.08
N GLN A 160 -21.90 0.05 12.80
CA GLN A 160 -21.87 -0.25 14.23
C GLN A 160 -22.66 0.77 15.06
N MET A 161 -22.52 2.06 14.76
CA MET A 161 -23.28 3.11 15.45
C MET A 161 -24.79 2.94 15.26
N PHE A 162 -25.23 2.60 14.04
CA PHE A 162 -26.65 2.32 13.77
C PHE A 162 -27.14 1.05 14.46
N SER A 163 -26.33 -0.01 14.53
CA SER A 163 -26.70 -1.25 15.23
C SER A 163 -26.83 -1.08 16.75
N MET A 164 -26.16 -0.08 17.34
CA MET A 164 -26.20 0.19 18.78
C MET A 164 -27.28 1.19 19.17
N ALA A 165 -27.84 1.93 18.22
CA ALA A 165 -28.84 2.94 18.51
C ALA A 165 -30.22 2.28 18.71
N THR A 166 -30.77 2.42 19.92
CA THR A 166 -32.11 1.89 20.24
C THR A 166 -33.20 2.59 19.41
N PRO A 167 -34.30 1.90 19.05
CA PRO A 167 -35.18 2.35 17.96
C PRO A 167 -35.98 3.63 18.19
N ILE A 168 -35.91 4.26 19.38
CA ILE A 168 -36.95 5.22 19.79
C ILE A 168 -36.60 6.69 19.51
N ASN A 169 -35.33 7.07 19.26
CA ASN A 169 -34.93 8.47 19.01
C ASN A 169 -34.19 8.71 17.68
N LEU A 170 -34.24 7.77 16.73
CA LEU A 170 -33.29 7.71 15.62
C LEU A 170 -33.60 8.62 14.41
N ILE A 171 -34.84 9.10 14.26
CA ILE A 171 -35.27 9.78 13.04
C ILE A 171 -34.77 11.23 12.98
N GLU A 172 -34.70 11.95 14.10
CA GLU A 172 -34.31 13.37 14.09
C GLU A 172 -32.78 13.60 14.24
N SER A 173 -32.05 12.66 14.86
CA SER A 173 -30.60 12.83 15.09
C SER A 173 -29.75 12.46 13.88
N THR A 174 -30.23 11.61 12.97
CA THR A 174 -29.43 11.05 11.87
C THR A 174 -29.40 11.97 10.65
N ALA A 175 -30.49 12.69 10.38
CA ALA A 175 -30.56 13.70 9.33
C ALA A 175 -29.53 14.83 9.56
N ASN A 176 -29.41 15.31 10.81
CA ASN A 176 -28.47 16.38 11.16
C ASN A 176 -26.99 15.96 11.07
N TYR A 177 -26.67 14.68 11.30
CA TYR A 177 -25.30 14.19 11.24
C TYR A 177 -24.81 13.94 9.81
N LEU A 178 -25.68 13.42 8.93
CA LEU A 178 -25.36 13.18 7.52
C LEU A 178 -25.21 14.49 6.73
N ASP A 179 -26.00 15.53 7.04
CA ASP A 179 -25.80 16.86 6.47
C ASP A 179 -24.43 17.45 6.85
N HIS A 180 -23.98 17.23 8.08
CA HIS A 180 -22.70 17.78 8.55
C HIS A 180 -21.47 17.07 7.94
N LEU A 181 -21.58 15.76 7.66
CA LEU A 181 -20.53 14.99 6.97
C LEU A 181 -20.43 15.36 5.48
N SER A 182 -21.58 15.55 4.82
CA SER A 182 -21.66 15.95 3.41
C SER A 182 -20.98 17.30 3.15
N VAL A 183 -21.16 18.27 4.04
CA VAL A 183 -20.51 19.59 3.97
C VAL A 183 -18.99 19.50 4.17
N THR A 184 -18.51 18.56 4.99
CA THR A 184 -17.08 18.41 5.29
C THR A 184 -16.33 17.73 4.14
N ILE A 185 -16.97 16.77 3.47
CA ILE A 185 -16.39 16.05 2.32
C ILE A 185 -16.40 16.94 1.05
N LEU A 186 -17.46 17.73 0.83
CA LEU A 186 -17.54 18.64 -0.32
C LEU A 186 -16.57 19.83 -0.24
N ARG A 187 -16.23 20.33 0.96
CA ARG A 187 -15.24 21.42 1.11
C ARG A 187 -13.80 21.03 0.82
N LYS A 188 -13.47 19.73 0.74
CA LYS A 188 -12.13 19.25 0.35
C LYS A 188 -11.97 19.04 -1.16
N ARG A 189 -12.99 19.35 -1.97
CA ARG A 189 -13.00 19.16 -3.43
C ARG A 189 -13.12 20.44 -4.26
N THR A 190 -12.75 21.61 -3.73
CA THR A 190 -12.46 22.78 -4.57
C THR A 190 -10.98 22.79 -4.94
N PRO A 191 -10.60 22.50 -6.19
CA PRO A 191 -9.24 22.73 -6.64
C PRO A 191 -9.01 24.25 -6.70
N HIS A 192 -7.87 24.69 -6.16
CA HIS A 192 -7.30 26.00 -6.44
C HIS A 192 -7.08 26.11 -7.95
N GLN A 193 -8.04 26.67 -8.67
CA GLN A 193 -7.84 27.18 -10.02
C GLN A 193 -7.24 28.59 -9.93
N ASN A 194 -6.32 28.84 -10.87
CA ASN A 194 -5.77 30.13 -11.27
C ASN A 194 -4.62 30.69 -10.42
N LEU A 195 -3.41 30.37 -10.87
CA LEU A 195 -2.32 31.34 -11.02
C LEU A 195 -1.26 30.66 -11.89
N PHE A 196 -1.30 30.85 -13.20
CA PHE A 196 -0.15 31.07 -14.08
C PHE A 196 -0.67 31.32 -15.48
N ASP A 197 -0.76 32.61 -15.83
CA ASP A 197 -0.80 33.06 -17.20
C ASP A 197 0.36 34.03 -17.42
N ASN A 198 1.00 33.82 -18.56
CA ASN A 198 1.80 34.74 -19.37
C ASN A 198 3.33 34.81 -19.27
N SER A 199 3.87 34.62 -20.49
CA SER A 199 5.03 35.25 -21.14
C SER A 199 6.30 34.39 -21.14
N LEU A 200 7.09 34.30 -22.21
CA LEU A 200 7.01 34.76 -23.61
C LEU A 200 8.14 34.02 -24.37
N ASN A 201 7.93 33.75 -25.66
CA ASN A 201 8.89 33.58 -26.77
C ASN A 201 10.41 33.53 -26.48
N GLN A 202 11.09 32.52 -27.05
CA GLN A 202 12.14 32.79 -28.05
C GLN A 202 12.47 31.53 -28.88
N SER A 203 12.57 31.78 -30.19
CA SER A 203 13.13 30.94 -31.24
C SER A 203 14.63 30.68 -31.01
N ASP A 204 15.16 29.62 -31.58
CA ASP A 204 16.16 29.74 -32.65
C ASP A 204 16.52 28.37 -33.24
N ASP A 205 16.82 28.45 -34.54
CA ASP A 205 17.14 27.38 -35.47
C ASP A 205 18.42 26.61 -35.12
N ASN A 206 18.51 25.35 -35.53
CA ASN A 206 19.70 24.88 -36.23
C ASN A 206 19.49 23.57 -37.00
N ASP A 207 19.84 23.67 -38.27
CA ASP A 207 19.93 22.64 -39.29
C ASP A 207 21.04 21.60 -39.04
N GLY A 208 20.88 20.42 -39.65
CA GLY A 208 21.98 19.76 -40.36
C GLY A 208 22.26 18.29 -40.05
N ASN A 209 21.88 17.41 -41.01
CA ASN A 209 22.62 16.28 -41.63
C ASN A 209 23.36 15.24 -40.73
N SER A 210 23.46 13.94 -41.03
CA SER A 210 23.15 13.11 -42.21
C SER A 210 23.49 11.64 -41.90
N ASP A 211 22.92 10.72 -42.70
CA ASP A 211 23.42 9.41 -43.14
C ASP A 211 23.55 8.24 -42.14
N GLU A 212 22.66 7.24 -42.24
CA GLU A 212 22.77 5.99 -43.04
C GLU A 212 23.62 4.91 -42.36
N THR A 213 22.98 3.84 -41.87
CA THR A 213 23.23 2.49 -42.41
C THR A 213 22.17 1.48 -41.96
N GLU A 214 21.66 0.75 -42.94
CA GLU A 214 20.81 -0.43 -42.81
C GLU A 214 21.59 -1.63 -42.26
N HIS A 215 20.93 -2.48 -41.46
CA HIS A 215 21.10 -3.92 -41.61
C HIS A 215 19.86 -4.68 -41.14
N ILE A 216 19.26 -5.39 -42.08
CA ILE A 216 18.16 -6.33 -41.96
C ILE A 216 18.68 -7.60 -41.27
N ASN A 217 17.95 -8.11 -40.25
CA ASN A 217 17.87 -9.55 -40.05
C ASN A 217 16.54 -9.96 -39.43
N GLN A 218 15.80 -10.78 -40.18
CA GLN A 218 14.57 -11.44 -39.78
C GLN A 218 14.92 -12.67 -38.94
N ASN A 219 14.18 -12.93 -37.86
CA ASN A 219 13.65 -14.26 -37.61
C ASN A 219 12.53 -14.28 -36.56
N ASN A 220 11.53 -15.07 -36.89
CA ASN A 220 10.24 -15.23 -36.24
C ASN A 220 10.30 -16.09 -34.96
N ASN A 221 9.41 -15.81 -34.00
CA ASN A 221 8.25 -16.64 -33.62
C ASN A 221 7.91 -16.63 -32.12
N ASN A 222 6.65 -16.29 -31.86
CA ASN A 222 5.70 -16.87 -30.91
C ASN A 222 5.96 -16.77 -29.39
N GLY A 223 5.07 -16.03 -28.72
CA GLY A 223 4.80 -16.14 -27.30
C GLY A 223 3.67 -15.21 -26.86
N GLU A 224 2.58 -15.79 -26.39
CA GLU A 224 1.26 -15.19 -26.24
C GLU A 224 1.09 -14.19 -25.07
N LYS A 225 0.19 -13.23 -25.29
CA LYS A 225 -0.77 -12.63 -24.33
C LYS A 225 -0.30 -12.31 -22.91
N GLN A 226 0.04 -11.03 -22.65
CA GLN A 226 -0.34 -10.32 -21.42
C GLN A 226 -0.52 -8.80 -21.68
N ASN A 227 -1.49 -8.43 -22.51
CA ASN A 227 -1.95 -7.04 -22.60
C ASN A 227 -3.15 -6.87 -21.66
N GLY A 228 -2.95 -6.23 -20.50
CA GLY A 228 -4.08 -5.95 -19.61
C GLY A 228 -3.84 -5.23 -18.28
N ILE A 229 -2.65 -4.70 -17.95
CA ILE A 229 -2.41 -4.08 -16.62
C ILE A 229 -1.78 -2.68 -16.68
N GLU A 230 -1.24 -2.21 -17.82
CA GLU A 230 -0.49 -0.94 -17.85
C GLU A 230 -1.31 0.37 -17.85
N GLN A 231 -2.64 0.33 -17.75
CA GLN A 231 -3.46 1.54 -17.95
C GLN A 231 -3.93 2.26 -16.67
N CYS A 232 -3.60 1.80 -15.46
CA CYS A 232 -4.32 2.26 -14.26
C CYS A 232 -3.72 3.51 -13.57
N CYS A 233 -2.43 3.81 -13.72
CA CYS A 233 -1.80 4.89 -12.93
C CYS A 233 -1.87 6.29 -13.57
N ARG A 234 -2.55 6.49 -14.71
CA ARG A 234 -2.61 7.79 -15.41
C ARG A 234 -3.74 8.72 -14.98
N GLN A 235 -4.57 8.36 -14.00
CA GLN A 235 -5.77 9.12 -13.65
C GLN A 235 -5.74 9.86 -12.31
N LEU A 236 -4.58 9.95 -11.64
CA LEU A 236 -4.46 10.62 -10.33
C LEU A 236 -3.30 11.63 -10.22
N ILE A 237 -2.86 12.20 -11.35
CA ILE A 237 -1.99 13.40 -11.36
C ILE A 237 -2.79 14.57 -11.91
#